data_AF-A0A0K1NNF6-F1
#
_entry.id   AF-A0A0K1NNF6-F1
#
_cell.length_a   1.000
_cell.length_b   1.000
_cell.length_c   1.000
_cell.angle_alpha   90.00
_cell.angle_beta   90.00
_cell.angle_gamma   90.00
#
_symmetry.space_group_name_H-M   'P 1'
#
loop_
_entity.id
_entity.type
_entity.pdbx_description
1 polymer ?
#
loop_
_entity_poly.entity_id
_entity_poly.type
_entity_poly.pdbx_seq_one_letter_code
_entity_poly.pdbx_strand_id
1 'polypeptide(L)'
;MDTNCRKRLHRWIKRFSFSDDIYTDRHITDFCNEIQRREWLKVSFSILDICTEFIKVEEYNEFIYIGFSLKNKREKVIPETLKLSMIEKRTPPFIILSKKRIEISEDYFAAKNLSEMLHKKVFIWQYKEGGFFSTNVYITLY
;
A
#
# COMPACT_ATOMS: atom_id res chain seq x y z
N MET A 1 -10.80 14.21 -2.96
CA MET A 1 -9.63 14.28 -2.04
C MET A 1 -9.19 15.73 -1.98
N ASP A 2 -8.81 16.25 -0.80
CA ASP A 2 -8.39 17.65 -0.66
C ASP A 2 -7.13 17.94 -1.50
N THR A 3 -7.12 19.09 -2.17
CA THR A 3 -6.02 19.61 -3.00
C THR A 3 -4.70 19.63 -2.21
N ASN A 4 -4.76 19.86 -0.89
CA ASN A 4 -3.56 19.84 -0.05
C ASN A 4 -2.97 18.42 0.11
N CYS A 5 -3.81 17.38 0.24
CA CYS A 5 -3.35 15.98 0.28
C CYS A 5 -2.60 15.61 -1.01
N ARG A 6 -3.17 15.95 -2.18
CA ARG A 6 -2.54 15.71 -3.48
C ARG A 6 -1.17 16.41 -3.59
N LYS A 7 -1.08 17.69 -3.23
CA LYS A 7 0.19 18.45 -3.24
C LYS A 7 1.25 17.83 -2.32
N ARG A 8 0.86 17.34 -1.14
CA ARG A 8 1.78 16.67 -0.20
C ARG A 8 2.29 15.34 -0.76
N LEU A 9 1.42 14.53 -1.36
CA LEU A 9 1.79 13.27 -2.01
C LEU A 9 2.78 13.51 -3.15
N HIS A 10 2.47 14.43 -4.06
CA HIS A 10 3.35 14.73 -5.21
C HIS A 10 4.73 15.22 -4.75
N ARG A 11 4.78 16.09 -3.73
CA ARG A 11 6.04 16.56 -3.16
C ARG A 11 6.86 15.44 -2.53
N TRP A 12 6.19 14.50 -1.85
CA TRP A 12 6.85 13.36 -1.24
C TRP A 12 7.42 12.40 -2.29
N ILE A 13 6.64 12.07 -3.33
CA ILE A 13 7.11 11.26 -4.48
C ILE A 13 8.31 11.93 -5.13
N LYS A 14 8.19 13.22 -5.49
CA LYS A 14 9.28 13.98 -6.11
C LYS A 14 10.57 13.94 -5.27
N ARG A 15 10.46 14.12 -3.96
CA ARG A 15 11.62 14.04 -3.04
C ARG A 15 12.25 12.65 -3.05
N PHE A 16 11.45 11.60 -3.04
CA PHE A 16 11.94 10.23 -3.10
C PHE A 16 12.68 9.95 -4.41
N SER A 17 12.14 10.39 -5.56
CA SER A 17 12.78 10.20 -6.87
C SER A 17 14.18 10.84 -6.97
N PHE A 18 14.42 11.95 -6.27
CA PHE A 18 15.74 12.60 -6.20
C PHE A 18 16.63 12.15 -5.04
N SER A 19 16.12 11.31 -4.14
CA SER A 19 16.91 10.78 -3.02
C SER A 19 17.77 9.59 -3.45
N ASP A 20 18.76 9.19 -2.64
CA ASP A 20 19.50 7.94 -2.83
C ASP A 20 18.77 6.72 -2.21
N ASP A 21 17.64 6.94 -1.55
CA ASP A 21 16.86 5.88 -0.90
C ASP A 21 16.34 4.88 -1.94
N ILE A 22 16.35 3.60 -1.57
CA ILE A 22 15.83 2.52 -2.40
C ILE A 22 14.33 2.31 -2.15
N TYR A 23 13.87 2.57 -0.93
CA TYR A 23 12.47 2.46 -0.53
C TYR A 23 12.11 3.48 0.55
N THR A 24 10.83 3.84 0.63
CA THR A 24 10.26 4.63 1.73
C THR A 24 8.78 4.29 1.90
N ASP A 25 8.29 4.31 3.13
CA ASP A 25 6.88 4.12 3.45
C ASP A 25 6.35 5.24 4.36
N ARG A 26 5.04 5.49 4.23
CA ARG A 26 4.30 6.46 5.06
C ARG A 26 2.87 6.00 5.28
N HIS A 27 2.29 6.33 6.43
CA HIS A 27 0.86 6.14 6.61
C HIS A 27 0.10 7.11 5.71
N ILE A 28 -1.02 6.68 5.13
CA ILE A 28 -1.84 7.55 4.29
C ILE A 28 -2.36 8.76 5.09
N THR A 29 -2.56 8.59 6.40
CA THR A 29 -2.96 9.65 7.32
C THR A 29 -1.95 10.79 7.41
N ASP A 30 -0.69 10.56 7.05
CA ASP A 30 0.34 11.61 7.00
C ASP A 30 0.05 12.63 5.88
N PHE A 31 -0.69 12.21 4.85
CA PHE A 31 -1.06 13.03 3.69
C PHE A 31 -2.51 13.47 3.69
N CYS A 32 -3.41 12.66 4.24
CA CYS A 32 -4.84 12.89 4.22
C CYS A 32 -5.35 12.78 5.66
N ASN A 33 -5.56 13.93 6.30
CA ASN A 33 -6.02 13.99 7.69
C ASN A 33 -7.45 13.42 7.79
N GLU A 34 -7.80 12.89 8.97
CA GLU A 34 -9.20 12.55 9.34
C GLU A 34 -9.90 11.47 8.48
N ILE A 35 -9.15 10.57 7.84
CA ILE A 35 -9.77 9.47 7.11
C ILE A 35 -10.44 8.51 8.11
N GLN A 36 -11.76 8.52 8.10
CA GLN A 36 -12.56 7.56 8.84
C GLN A 36 -12.28 6.15 8.34
N ARG A 37 -12.22 5.19 9.28
CA ARG A 37 -11.93 3.80 8.97
C ARG A 37 -12.76 3.23 7.81
N ARG A 38 -14.07 3.53 7.78
CA ARG A 38 -14.97 3.03 6.72
C ARG A 38 -14.55 3.45 5.32
N GLU A 39 -13.81 4.54 5.20
CA GLU A 39 -13.31 5.08 3.93
C GLU A 39 -11.91 4.57 3.56
N TRP A 40 -11.23 3.80 4.43
CA TRP A 40 -9.84 3.38 4.22
C TRP A 40 -9.59 2.74 2.87
N LEU A 41 -10.39 1.73 2.48
CA LEU A 41 -10.21 1.05 1.19
C LEU A 41 -10.36 2.02 0.01
N LYS A 42 -11.46 2.77 0.00
CA LYS A 42 -11.80 3.73 -1.06
C LYS A 42 -10.72 4.80 -1.21
N VAL A 43 -10.35 5.46 -0.10
CA VAL A 43 -9.34 6.53 -0.12
C VAL A 43 -7.98 6.01 -0.53
N SER A 44 -7.60 4.81 -0.08
CA SER A 44 -6.30 4.26 -0.45
C SER A 44 -6.22 3.94 -1.94
N PHE A 45 -7.28 3.40 -2.55
CA PHE A 45 -7.31 3.18 -3.99
C PHE A 45 -7.28 4.51 -4.77
N SER A 46 -8.01 5.53 -4.33
CA SER A 46 -7.90 6.86 -4.95
C SER A 46 -6.49 7.44 -4.85
N ILE A 47 -5.77 7.21 -3.74
CA ILE A 47 -4.38 7.65 -3.59
C ILE A 47 -3.46 6.88 -4.53
N LEU A 48 -3.64 5.56 -4.64
CA LEU A 48 -2.89 4.74 -5.58
C LEU A 48 -3.01 5.28 -7.01
N ASP A 49 -4.24 5.56 -7.45
CA ASP A 49 -4.51 6.07 -8.80
C ASP A 49 -3.82 7.42 -9.02
N ILE A 50 -3.99 8.36 -8.07
CA ILE A 50 -3.40 9.71 -8.16
C ILE A 50 -1.87 9.67 -8.21
N CYS A 51 -1.27 8.85 -7.36
CA CYS A 51 0.18 8.77 -7.31
C CYS A 51 0.75 8.03 -8.53
N THR A 52 0.06 7.00 -9.02
CA THR A 52 0.46 6.30 -10.25
C THR A 52 0.37 7.22 -11.46
N GLU A 53 -0.70 8.02 -11.57
CA GLU A 53 -0.85 9.05 -12.59
C GLU A 53 0.31 10.05 -12.54
N PHE A 54 0.64 10.55 -11.35
CA PHE A 54 1.72 11.51 -11.18
C PHE A 54 3.10 10.93 -11.55
N ILE A 55 3.42 9.72 -11.07
CA ILE A 55 4.66 9.01 -11.43
C ILE A 55 4.75 8.85 -12.96
N LYS A 56 3.65 8.46 -13.61
CA LYS A 56 3.62 8.31 -15.07
C LYS A 56 3.84 9.62 -15.81
N VAL A 57 3.19 10.71 -15.37
CA VAL A 57 3.31 12.04 -16.00
C VAL A 57 4.72 12.61 -15.86
N GLU A 58 5.38 12.38 -14.73
CA GLU A 58 6.74 12.84 -14.47
C GLU A 58 7.82 11.86 -15.00
N GLU A 59 7.43 10.77 -15.65
CA GLU A 59 8.32 9.74 -16.22
C GLU A 59 9.27 9.11 -15.18
N TYR A 60 8.77 8.99 -13.95
CA TYR A 60 9.41 8.35 -12.82
C TYR A 60 9.39 6.82 -12.97
N ASN A 61 10.49 6.16 -12.60
CA ASN A 61 10.66 4.70 -12.68
C ASN A 61 10.33 3.98 -11.36
N GLU A 62 9.73 4.72 -10.42
CA GLU A 62 9.38 4.25 -9.11
C GLU A 62 8.11 3.39 -9.12
N PHE A 63 8.12 2.34 -8.31
CA PHE A 63 6.98 1.50 -8.01
C PHE A 63 6.24 2.02 -6.79
N ILE A 64 4.93 1.91 -6.82
CA ILE A 64 4.05 2.35 -5.74
C ILE A 64 3.12 1.24 -5.30
N TYR A 65 2.96 1.10 -3.98
CA TYR A 65 2.10 0.08 -3.39
C TYR A 65 1.28 0.69 -2.25
N ILE A 66 0.01 0.33 -2.17
CA ILE A 66 -0.81 0.55 -0.98
C ILE A 66 -0.76 -0.69 -0.10
N GLY A 67 -0.47 -0.48 1.18
CA GLY A 67 -0.39 -1.51 2.19
C GLY A 67 -1.57 -1.51 3.16
N PHE A 68 -2.03 -2.70 3.55
CA PHE A 68 -2.99 -2.93 4.61
C PHE A 68 -2.53 -4.04 5.55
N SER A 69 -2.40 -3.73 6.84
CA SER A 69 -2.17 -4.77 7.86
C SER A 69 -3.47 -5.51 8.16
N LEU A 70 -3.40 -6.84 8.27
CA LEU A 70 -4.55 -7.69 8.62
C LEU A 70 -4.62 -7.96 10.12
N LYS A 71 -5.85 -8.15 10.63
CA LYS A 71 -6.11 -8.43 12.05
C LYS A 71 -5.72 -9.84 12.50
N ASN A 72 -5.74 -10.83 11.59
CA ASN A 72 -5.52 -12.22 11.99
C ASN A 72 -4.02 -12.45 12.16
N LYS A 73 -3.62 -12.57 13.43
CA LYS A 73 -2.22 -12.75 13.82
C LYS A 73 -1.91 -14.16 14.35
N ARG A 74 -2.87 -15.08 14.27
CA ARG A 74 -2.74 -16.42 14.88
C ARG A 74 -2.12 -17.45 13.94
N GLU A 75 -2.34 -17.31 12.64
CA GLU A 75 -1.86 -18.27 11.65
C GLU A 75 -1.55 -17.59 10.31
N LYS A 76 -0.87 -18.34 9.43
CA LYS A 76 -0.58 -17.90 8.06
C LYS A 76 -1.85 -18.00 7.22
N VAL A 77 -2.34 -16.87 6.72
CA VAL A 77 -3.57 -16.78 5.88
C VAL A 77 -3.34 -15.91 4.65
N ILE A 78 -3.73 -16.39 3.47
CA ILE A 78 -3.87 -15.56 2.26
C ILE A 78 -5.35 -15.24 2.09
N PRO A 79 -5.77 -13.96 2.20
CA PRO A 79 -7.17 -13.60 2.10
C PRO A 79 -7.69 -13.74 0.66
N GLU A 80 -8.82 -14.39 0.48
CA GLU A 80 -9.50 -14.47 -0.83
C GLU A 80 -10.27 -13.20 -1.19
N THR A 81 -10.66 -12.41 -0.17
CA THR A 81 -11.34 -11.11 -0.35
C THR A 81 -10.67 -10.06 0.53
N LEU A 82 -10.77 -8.78 0.15
CA LEU A 82 -10.31 -7.67 0.98
C LEU A 82 -11.51 -6.90 1.52
N LYS A 83 -11.86 -7.17 2.79
CA LYS A 83 -12.95 -6.49 3.50
C LYS A 83 -12.39 -5.66 4.65
N LEU A 84 -13.05 -4.54 4.96
CA LEU A 84 -12.66 -3.66 6.07
C LEU A 84 -12.58 -4.38 7.43
N SER A 85 -13.42 -5.41 7.61
CA SER A 85 -13.45 -6.25 8.81
C SER A 85 -12.22 -7.13 9.00
N MET A 86 -11.39 -7.28 7.97
CA MET A 86 -10.14 -8.04 7.98
C MET A 86 -8.92 -7.16 8.30
N ILE A 87 -9.03 -5.85 8.09
CA ILE A 87 -7.95 -4.89 8.31
C ILE A 87 -7.76 -4.64 9.81
N GLU A 88 -6.51 -4.53 10.26
CA GLU A 88 -6.15 -4.14 11.63
C GLU A 88 -6.81 -2.80 11.97
N LYS A 89 -7.42 -2.70 13.15
CA LYS A 89 -8.19 -1.52 13.53
C LYS A 89 -7.35 -0.30 13.86
N ARG A 90 -6.15 -0.53 14.38
CA ARG A 90 -5.28 0.50 14.95
C ARG A 90 -4.20 0.99 13.99
N THR A 91 -4.03 0.31 12.86
CA THR A 91 -3.00 0.64 11.86
C THR A 91 -3.69 1.19 10.62
N PRO A 92 -3.51 2.49 10.32
CA PRO A 92 -4.00 3.06 9.06
C PRO A 92 -3.37 2.35 7.85
N PRO A 93 -4.02 2.43 6.68
CA PRO A 93 -3.37 2.04 5.44
C PRO A 93 -2.12 2.88 5.20
N PHE A 94 -1.16 2.31 4.49
CA PHE A 94 0.11 2.95 4.21
C PHE A 94 0.43 2.89 2.72
N ILE A 95 1.39 3.71 2.31
CA ILE A 95 1.88 3.78 0.94
C ILE A 95 3.38 3.53 0.96
N ILE A 96 3.84 2.70 0.03
CA ILE A 96 5.25 2.41 -0.19
C ILE A 96 5.63 2.96 -1.56
N LEU A 97 6.74 3.69 -1.60
CA LEU A 97 7.47 3.99 -2.83
C LEU A 97 8.76 3.17 -2.84
N SER A 98 9.10 2.63 -3.98
CA SER A 98 10.30 1.81 -4.15
C SER A 98 10.89 1.97 -5.53
N LYS A 99 12.21 2.01 -5.63
CA LYS A 99 12.93 1.98 -6.92
C LYS A 99 13.08 0.55 -7.46
N LYS A 100 12.77 -0.45 -6.64
CA LYS A 100 12.78 -1.87 -6.99
C LYS A 100 11.40 -2.48 -6.75
N ARG A 101 11.05 -3.44 -7.57
CA ARG A 101 9.85 -4.27 -7.36
C ARG A 101 9.95 -5.01 -6.04
N ILE A 102 8.95 -4.84 -5.16
CA ILE A 102 8.95 -5.50 -3.84
C ILE A 102 8.89 -7.03 -3.98
N GLU A 103 8.26 -7.51 -5.05
CA GLU A 103 8.15 -8.94 -5.34
C GLU A 103 9.49 -9.62 -5.64
N ILE A 104 10.57 -8.86 -5.86
CA ILE A 104 11.91 -9.40 -6.12
C ILE A 104 12.74 -9.50 -4.82
N SER A 105 12.38 -8.76 -3.76
CA SER A 105 13.22 -8.61 -2.56
C SER A 105 12.87 -9.52 -1.38
N GLU A 106 11.64 -10.03 -1.27
CA GLU A 106 11.21 -10.83 -0.10
C GLU A 106 10.24 -11.96 -0.49
N ASP A 107 9.89 -12.81 0.49
CA ASP A 107 8.90 -13.91 0.39
C ASP A 107 7.45 -13.39 0.23
N TYR A 108 7.20 -12.61 -0.81
CA TYR A 108 5.86 -12.15 -1.18
C TYR A 108 5.10 -13.26 -1.90
N PHE A 109 3.84 -13.45 -1.51
CA PHE A 109 2.90 -14.35 -2.19
C PHE A 109 1.95 -13.55 -3.07
N ALA A 110 1.89 -13.88 -4.36
CA ALA A 110 0.89 -13.30 -5.25
C ALA A 110 -0.51 -13.82 -4.89
N ALA A 111 -1.44 -12.94 -4.54
CA ALA A 111 -2.83 -13.29 -4.27
C ALA A 111 -3.67 -13.18 -5.55
N LYS A 112 -3.62 -14.21 -6.40
CA LYS A 112 -4.25 -14.22 -7.74
C LYS A 112 -5.76 -13.91 -7.68
N ASN A 113 -6.51 -14.64 -6.85
CA ASN A 113 -7.95 -14.44 -6.72
C ASN A 113 -8.30 -13.00 -6.29
N LEU A 114 -7.56 -12.47 -5.32
CA LEU A 114 -7.78 -11.10 -4.84
C LEU A 114 -7.37 -10.07 -5.90
N SER A 115 -6.34 -10.36 -6.68
CA SER A 115 -5.88 -9.53 -7.79
C SER A 115 -6.96 -9.41 -8.87
N GLU A 116 -7.55 -10.54 -9.25
CA GLU A 116 -8.67 -10.60 -10.21
C GLU A 116 -9.88 -9.82 -9.70
N MET A 117 -10.29 -10.03 -8.45
CA MET A 117 -11.43 -9.33 -7.85
C MET A 117 -11.25 -7.81 -7.77
N LEU A 118 -10.03 -7.34 -7.49
CA LEU A 118 -9.74 -5.92 -7.35
C LEU A 118 -9.32 -5.25 -8.66
N HIS A 119 -9.14 -6.03 -9.73
CA HIS A 119 -8.50 -5.61 -10.97
C HIS A 119 -7.19 -4.83 -10.69
N LYS A 120 -6.34 -5.38 -9.82
CA LYS A 120 -5.05 -4.82 -9.38
C LYS A 120 -4.08 -5.94 -9.07
N LYS A 121 -2.77 -5.69 -9.09
CA LYS A 121 -1.78 -6.68 -8.60
C LYS A 121 -1.77 -6.67 -7.08
N VAL A 122 -1.93 -7.84 -6.47
CA VAL A 122 -1.97 -8.00 -5.02
C VAL A 122 -0.92 -8.99 -4.55
N PHE A 123 -0.10 -8.55 -3.60
CA PHE A 123 0.96 -9.33 -2.97
C PHE A 123 0.73 -9.39 -1.47
N ILE A 124 1.13 -10.49 -0.84
CA ILE A 124 0.96 -10.74 0.58
C ILE A 124 2.32 -11.01 1.17
N TRP A 125 2.70 -10.29 2.22
CA TRP A 125 3.87 -10.62 3.03
C TRP A 125 3.42 -11.09 4.40
N GLN A 126 3.99 -12.21 4.85
CA GLN A 126 3.68 -12.80 6.14
C GLN A 126 4.97 -13.18 6.86
N TYR A 127 5.13 -12.67 8.08
CA TYR A 127 6.27 -12.96 8.93
C TYR A 127 5.83 -13.20 10.35
N LYS A 128 6.70 -13.80 11.17
CA LYS A 128 6.48 -13.96 12.61
C LYS A 128 7.19 -12.86 13.37
N GLU A 129 6.47 -12.21 14.28
CA GLU A 129 7.01 -11.18 15.16
C GLU A 129 6.44 -11.39 16.56
N GLY A 130 7.32 -11.50 17.56
CA GLY A 130 6.91 -11.70 18.96
C GLY A 130 6.02 -12.93 19.20
N GLY A 131 6.18 -13.99 18.40
CA GLY A 131 5.37 -15.21 18.49
C GLY A 131 4.02 -15.16 17.75
N PHE A 132 3.68 -14.02 17.13
CA PHE A 132 2.47 -13.84 16.34
C PHE A 132 2.79 -13.73 14.85
N PHE A 133 1.83 -14.07 13.99
CA PHE A 133 1.93 -13.78 12.57
C PHE A 133 1.54 -12.31 12.30
N SER A 134 2.34 -11.61 11.51
CA SER A 134 2.02 -10.31 10.93
C SER A 134 1.77 -10.52 9.45
N THR A 135 0.63 -10.03 8.95
CA THR A 135 0.25 -10.16 7.53
C THR A 135 -0.07 -8.79 6.96
N ASN A 136 0.60 -8.44 5.87
CA ASN A 136 0.37 -7.22 5.12
C ASN A 136 -0.05 -7.56 3.68
N VAL A 137 -1.06 -6.85 3.20
CA VAL A 137 -1.52 -6.89 1.80
C VAL A 137 -0.98 -5.66 1.09
N TYR A 138 -0.29 -5.86 -0.02
CA TYR A 138 0.28 -4.82 -0.87
C TYR A 138 -0.42 -4.82 -2.22
N ILE A 139 -0.84 -3.65 -2.66
CA ILE A 139 -1.69 -3.50 -3.85
C ILE A 139 -1.09 -2.43 -4.75
N THR A 140 -0.93 -2.76 -6.03
CA THR A 140 -0.42 -1.84 -7.05
C THR A 140 -1.22 -2.00 -8.35
N LEU A 141 -1.08 -1.03 -9.27
CA LEU A 141 -1.70 -1.13 -10.59
C LEU A 141 -0.93 -2.11 -11.49
N TYR A 142 -1.55 -2.53 -12.59
CA TYR A 142 -0.95 -3.47 -13.55
C TYR A 142 0.22 -2.87 -14.31
#